data_AF-A0A535HXC3-F1
#
_entry.id   AF-A0A535HXC3-F1
#
_cell.length_a   1.000
_cell.length_b   1.000
_cell.length_c   1.000
_cell.angle_alpha   90.00
_cell.angle_beta   90.00
_cell.angle_gamma   90.00
#
_symmetry.space_group_name_H-M   'P 1'
#
loop_
_entity.id
_entity.type
_entity.pdbx_description
1 polymer ?
#
loop_
_entity_poly.entity_id
_entity_poly.type
_entity_poly.pdbx_seq_one_letter_code
_entity_poly.pdbx_strand_id
1 'polypeptide(L)'
;MTLDRDRQFTVMLAITVVLTLVFAGLVVADLTHTHQSVQTSASGGAAVNPGGTAAPAGPQATAAPGANGTVAGRSATSAAPGAKAGVSVRAGGGAAVADTGHGNGQILLGSIVTTSGPGRSIPMAHAILSWVRSINQAGGINGNRINLDMRDDGGNPDTGAGEYRQFAEGEKVFAVLGECAPVTDSNQVTYVNQTHLILVGECQSSPPAYQSPYIFVTGPTPFQNGQLGAKLMLTTQNWPRSGGKVAEICLDEAAVQSTCDGVHNYYGSGALYGGAPIMESIAANDYADVIAKLRSAGIDHVHLVIDPGSLQRYLYAAQQQQFFVQVMNNLVTDDGVAANPQWAQAANNMFQGTPWTPLNHTDTPGMQRLAHTVQTYYPDDRIDLYSQTGWANCLLMEHALQLMGPNISKQSLLDTLYSIHNWDTGLGPVENYSPQNHTGQVENWLMQLHNSGSSNWHLDEVHGQIGL
;
A
#
# COMPACT_ATOMS: atom_id res chain seq x y z
N MET A 1 -42.76 -45.27 7.94
CA MET A 1 -43.11 -43.88 8.24
C MET A 1 -41.87 -43.02 8.01
N THR A 2 -41.72 -42.45 6.81
CA THR A 2 -40.55 -41.65 6.39
C THR A 2 -41.03 -40.44 5.57
N LEU A 3 -42.14 -39.82 5.98
CA LEU A 3 -42.76 -38.68 5.29
C LEU A 3 -42.55 -37.32 5.99
N ASP A 4 -41.78 -37.27 7.08
CA ASP A 4 -41.68 -36.07 7.93
C ASP A 4 -40.47 -35.18 7.61
N ARG A 5 -39.37 -35.77 7.12
CA ARG A 5 -38.09 -35.05 6.90
C ARG A 5 -38.12 -34.13 5.68
N ASP A 6 -38.76 -34.57 4.58
CA ASP A 6 -38.87 -33.77 3.35
C ASP A 6 -39.86 -32.61 3.51
N ARG A 7 -40.90 -32.78 4.34
CA ARG A 7 -41.81 -31.69 4.71
C ARG A 7 -41.11 -30.64 5.55
N GLN A 8 -40.29 -31.04 6.53
CA GLN A 8 -39.50 -30.11 7.33
C GLN A 8 -38.49 -29.32 6.49
N PHE A 9 -37.81 -29.98 5.54
CA PHE A 9 -36.89 -29.31 4.62
C PHE A 9 -37.61 -28.29 3.71
N THR A 10 -38.76 -28.67 3.15
CA THR A 10 -39.57 -27.79 2.30
C THR A 10 -40.09 -26.57 3.05
N VAL A 11 -40.52 -26.75 4.31
CA VAL A 11 -40.98 -25.66 5.18
C VAL A 11 -39.84 -24.71 5.54
N MET A 12 -38.63 -25.23 5.86
CA MET A 12 -37.47 -24.37 6.10
C MET A 12 -37.08 -23.57 4.86
N LEU A 13 -37.05 -24.18 3.68
CA LEU A 13 -36.73 -23.48 2.43
C LEU A 13 -37.74 -22.37 2.14
N ALA A 14 -39.03 -22.62 2.35
CA ALA A 14 -40.09 -21.62 2.17
C ALA A 14 -39.94 -20.45 3.16
N ILE A 15 -39.61 -20.73 4.43
CA ILE A 15 -39.38 -19.67 5.44
C ILE A 15 -38.18 -18.81 5.06
N THR A 16 -37.08 -19.40 4.60
CA THR A 16 -35.89 -18.66 4.18
C THR A 16 -36.20 -17.74 2.99
N VAL A 17 -36.92 -18.23 1.98
CA VAL A 17 -37.31 -17.40 0.82
C VAL A 17 -38.21 -16.23 1.24
N VAL A 18 -39.17 -16.46 2.13
CA VAL A 18 -40.06 -15.40 2.65
C VAL A 18 -39.26 -14.37 3.45
N LEU A 19 -38.33 -14.79 4.31
CA LEU A 19 -37.49 -13.88 5.08
C LEU A 19 -36.59 -13.02 4.18
N THR A 20 -36.00 -13.61 3.13
CA THR A 20 -35.19 -12.87 2.15
C THR A 20 -36.01 -11.82 1.40
N LEU A 21 -37.24 -12.16 1.00
CA LEU A 21 -38.14 -11.22 0.31
C LEU A 21 -38.62 -10.09 1.24
N VAL A 22 -38.88 -10.38 2.52
CA VAL A 22 -39.23 -9.35 3.52
C VAL A 22 -38.05 -8.41 3.77
N PHE A 23 -36.82 -8.93 3.89
CA PHE A 23 -35.63 -8.09 4.04
C PHE A 23 -35.38 -7.21 2.81
N ALA A 24 -35.51 -7.76 1.61
CA ALA A 24 -35.38 -6.98 0.38
C ALA A 24 -36.46 -5.88 0.29
N GLY A 25 -37.70 -6.18 0.70
CA GLY A 25 -38.78 -5.19 0.76
C GLY A 25 -38.52 -4.08 1.76
N LEU A 26 -37.96 -4.38 2.94
CA LEU A 26 -37.59 -3.39 3.95
C LEU A 26 -36.45 -2.48 3.48
N VAL A 27 -35.45 -3.02 2.77
CA VAL A 27 -34.35 -2.22 2.20
C VAL A 27 -34.86 -1.28 1.11
N VAL A 28 -35.78 -1.73 0.24
CA VAL A 28 -36.40 -0.86 -0.78
C VAL A 28 -37.29 0.21 -0.16
N ALA A 29 -38.01 -0.11 0.92
CA ALA A 29 -38.81 0.87 1.67
C ALA A 29 -37.91 1.93 2.34
N ASP A 30 -36.77 1.53 2.90
CA ASP A 30 -35.82 2.45 3.53
C ASP A 30 -35.18 3.40 2.51
N LEU A 31 -34.75 2.87 1.36
CA LEU A 31 -34.21 3.67 0.23
C LEU A 31 -35.23 4.66 -0.34
N THR A 32 -36.50 4.29 -0.40
CA THR A 32 -37.57 5.19 -0.89
C THR A 32 -37.92 6.27 0.14
N HIS A 33 -37.80 6.00 1.44
CA HIS A 33 -37.93 7.00 2.49
C HIS A 33 -36.74 7.98 2.52
N THR A 34 -35.51 7.53 2.24
CA THR A 34 -34.34 8.42 2.14
C THR A 34 -34.40 9.34 0.92
N HIS A 35 -35.03 8.91 -0.19
CA HIS A 35 -35.20 9.76 -1.37
C HIS A 35 -36.24 10.89 -1.18
N GLN A 36 -37.25 10.70 -0.32
CA GLN A 36 -38.24 11.75 -0.03
C GLN A 36 -37.72 12.83 0.93
N SER A 37 -36.81 12.51 1.85
CA SER A 37 -36.24 13.49 2.78
C SER A 37 -35.21 14.43 2.13
N VAL A 38 -34.62 14.03 1.00
CA VAL A 38 -33.62 14.84 0.27
C VAL A 38 -34.28 15.88 -0.66
N GLN A 39 -35.54 15.67 -1.10
CA GLN A 39 -36.22 16.61 -2.01
C GLN A 39 -36.85 17.84 -1.32
N THR A 40 -36.97 17.87 0.01
CA THR A 40 -37.57 19.01 0.73
C THR A 40 -36.59 20.15 1.07
N SER A 41 -35.30 20.01 0.76
CA SER A 41 -34.25 20.94 1.23
C SER A 41 -33.64 21.84 0.14
N ALA A 42 -34.10 21.79 -1.10
CA ALA A 42 -33.54 22.56 -2.20
C ALA A 42 -34.60 23.40 -2.95
N SER A 43 -35.07 24.47 -2.31
CA SER A 43 -35.74 25.57 -3.00
C SER A 43 -34.82 26.79 -3.04
N GLY A 44 -34.20 27.05 -4.20
CA GLY A 44 -33.53 28.31 -4.46
C GLY A 44 -32.59 28.27 -5.66
N GLY A 45 -33.03 28.80 -6.80
CA GLY A 45 -32.11 29.42 -7.77
C GLY A 45 -32.15 28.93 -9.22
N ALA A 46 -32.97 29.62 -10.02
CA ALA A 46 -32.76 30.05 -11.41
C ALA A 46 -32.48 29.01 -12.53
N ALA A 47 -33.41 28.99 -13.49
CA ALA A 47 -33.34 28.35 -14.79
C ALA A 47 -32.50 29.13 -15.81
N VAL A 48 -31.77 28.44 -16.70
CA VAL A 48 -31.38 28.90 -18.05
C VAL A 48 -31.41 27.74 -19.04
N ASN A 49 -31.98 27.98 -20.22
CA ASN A 49 -32.17 27.07 -21.36
C ASN A 49 -30.88 26.62 -22.07
N PRO A 50 -30.91 25.51 -22.84
CA PRO A 50 -29.81 25.04 -23.68
C PRO A 50 -29.93 25.50 -25.15
N GLY A 51 -28.80 25.83 -25.79
CA GLY A 51 -28.70 25.93 -27.24
C GLY A 51 -27.46 26.67 -27.74
N GLY A 52 -26.67 26.05 -28.64
CA GLY A 52 -25.75 26.78 -29.53
C GLY A 52 -24.37 26.17 -29.80
N THR A 53 -24.33 25.26 -30.78
CA THR A 53 -23.28 24.92 -31.78
C THR A 53 -21.91 25.65 -31.85
N ALA A 54 -20.85 24.83 -31.95
CA ALA A 54 -19.68 24.77 -32.89
C ALA A 54 -18.70 25.97 -33.14
N ALA A 55 -17.40 25.62 -33.01
CA ALA A 55 -16.05 26.13 -33.40
C ALA A 55 -15.88 27.08 -34.64
N PRO A 56 -14.69 27.71 -34.96
CA PRO A 56 -13.29 27.28 -34.68
C PRO A 56 -12.17 28.35 -34.43
N ALA A 57 -10.93 27.83 -34.43
CA ALA A 57 -9.58 28.27 -34.01
C ALA A 57 -8.89 29.57 -34.51
N GLY A 58 -7.95 30.06 -33.66
CA GLY A 58 -6.61 30.58 -34.00
C GLY A 58 -6.35 32.10 -33.80
N PRO A 59 -5.09 32.61 -33.67
CA PRO A 59 -3.80 31.94 -33.42
C PRO A 59 -2.92 32.59 -32.29
N GLN A 60 -1.75 31.96 -32.06
CA GLN A 60 -0.65 32.27 -31.13
C GLN A 60 0.00 33.67 -31.27
N ALA A 61 0.66 34.11 -30.19
CA ALA A 61 1.77 35.07 -30.25
C ALA A 61 2.92 34.63 -29.33
N THR A 62 4.13 34.80 -29.85
CA THR A 62 5.45 34.33 -29.40
C THR A 62 6.32 35.48 -28.87
N ALA A 63 7.16 35.18 -27.85
CA ALA A 63 8.54 35.68 -27.59
C ALA A 63 8.75 37.23 -27.40
N ALA A 64 9.75 37.82 -26.74
CA ALA A 64 11.06 37.46 -26.19
C ALA A 64 11.58 38.66 -25.29
N PRO A 65 12.89 38.91 -25.01
CA PRO A 65 13.45 38.92 -23.64
C PRO A 65 14.38 40.13 -23.28
N GLY A 66 15.10 40.05 -22.15
CA GLY A 66 16.31 40.84 -21.82
C GLY A 66 16.19 41.70 -20.55
N ALA A 67 17.21 41.96 -19.73
CA ALA A 67 18.64 41.68 -19.78
C ALA A 67 19.30 41.91 -18.39
N ASN A 68 20.54 41.40 -18.27
CA ASN A 68 21.48 41.42 -17.15
C ASN A 68 21.87 42.80 -16.58
N GLY A 69 22.39 42.79 -15.34
CA GLY A 69 23.31 43.81 -14.83
C GLY A 69 23.83 43.52 -13.41
N THR A 70 25.03 42.94 -13.30
CA THR A 70 25.88 42.92 -12.10
C THR A 70 26.85 44.10 -12.12
N VAL A 71 27.28 44.64 -10.97
CA VAL A 71 28.68 45.02 -10.61
C VAL A 71 28.76 45.39 -9.11
N ALA A 72 29.82 44.94 -8.44
CA ALA A 72 30.23 45.22 -7.06
C ALA A 72 31.17 46.45 -6.93
N GLY A 73 31.29 47.06 -5.74
CA GLY A 73 32.30 48.10 -5.47
C GLY A 73 32.36 48.63 -4.02
N ARG A 74 33.57 48.69 -3.45
CA ARG A 74 33.99 48.81 -2.02
C ARG A 74 34.18 50.24 -1.44
N SER A 75 34.05 50.32 -0.10
CA SER A 75 34.96 50.95 0.93
C SER A 75 34.86 52.42 1.45
N ALA A 76 34.75 52.49 2.80
CA ALA A 76 35.43 53.33 3.85
C ALA A 76 35.23 54.87 3.90
N THR A 77 35.01 55.59 5.02
CA THR A 77 35.65 55.73 6.37
C THR A 77 34.65 56.53 7.29
N SER A 78 34.62 56.56 8.64
CA SER A 78 35.60 57.03 9.66
C SER A 78 35.10 56.78 11.12
N ALA A 79 36.02 56.64 12.10
CA ALA A 79 35.83 56.49 13.56
C ALA A 79 35.45 57.84 14.27
N ALA A 80 35.06 58.01 15.55
CA ALA A 80 35.25 57.33 16.86
C ALA A 80 34.23 57.89 17.93
N PRO A 81 34.41 57.79 19.29
CA PRO A 81 34.19 56.64 20.20
C PRO A 81 33.23 56.92 21.40
N GLY A 82 32.74 55.90 22.12
CA GLY A 82 32.36 56.06 23.54
C GLY A 82 31.26 55.16 24.13
N ALA A 83 31.56 54.64 25.33
CA ALA A 83 30.68 54.11 26.38
C ALA A 83 30.16 52.66 26.31
N LYS A 84 30.68 51.85 27.25
CA LYS A 84 30.18 50.53 27.66
C LYS A 84 28.85 50.69 28.42
N ALA A 85 27.82 49.93 28.05
CA ALA A 85 26.68 49.64 28.89
C ALA A 85 26.26 48.17 28.66
N GLY A 86 26.13 47.42 29.75
CA GLY A 86 25.82 45.98 29.73
C GLY A 86 24.44 45.71 29.13
N VAL A 87 24.40 44.80 28.16
CA VAL A 87 23.15 44.28 27.61
C VAL A 87 22.71 43.11 28.47
N SER A 88 21.65 43.32 29.26
CA SER A 88 20.83 42.22 29.76
C SER A 88 20.09 41.62 28.57
N VAL A 89 20.51 40.41 28.15
CA VAL A 89 19.77 39.64 27.16
C VAL A 89 18.50 39.15 27.84
N ARG A 90 17.41 39.89 27.66
CA ARG A 90 16.06 39.39 27.91
C ARG A 90 15.84 38.28 26.89
N ALA A 91 15.79 37.03 27.36
CA ALA A 91 15.36 35.89 26.56
C ALA A 91 13.95 36.20 26.05
N GLY A 92 13.87 36.71 24.81
CA GLY A 92 12.62 36.79 24.08
C GLY A 92 12.23 35.36 23.77
N GLY A 93 11.25 34.84 24.50
CA GLY A 93 10.51 33.66 24.10
C GLY A 93 9.87 33.96 22.75
N GLY A 94 10.56 33.55 21.68
CA GLY A 94 9.91 33.35 20.40
C GLY A 94 8.86 32.29 20.65
N ALA A 95 7.59 32.64 20.49
CA ALA A 95 6.56 31.64 20.32
C ALA A 95 7.05 30.74 19.18
N ALA A 96 7.34 29.48 19.50
CA ALA A 96 7.58 28.47 18.49
C ALA A 96 6.41 28.57 17.51
N VAL A 97 6.71 28.75 16.22
CA VAL A 97 5.72 28.51 15.18
C VAL A 97 5.21 27.11 15.49
N ALA A 98 3.94 26.97 15.87
CA ALA A 98 3.37 25.65 16.08
C ALA A 98 3.58 24.90 14.77
N ASP A 99 4.46 23.90 14.77
CA ASP A 99 4.57 22.98 13.66
C ASP A 99 3.17 22.40 13.49
N THR A 100 2.53 22.72 12.36
CA THR A 100 1.15 22.31 12.11
C THR A 100 1.04 20.79 12.30
N GLY A 101 0.06 20.36 13.09
CA GLY A 101 -0.13 18.95 13.43
C GLY A 101 0.67 18.48 14.64
N HIS A 102 1.45 19.32 15.32
CA HIS A 102 2.09 19.00 16.61
C HIS A 102 1.81 20.09 17.65
N GLY A 103 1.38 19.68 18.85
CA GLY A 103 1.09 20.60 19.94
C GLY A 103 0.26 19.97 21.05
N ASN A 104 0.22 20.58 22.23
CA ASN A 104 -0.55 20.12 23.39
C ASN A 104 -0.29 18.65 23.79
N GLY A 105 0.94 18.17 23.59
CA GLY A 105 1.31 16.77 23.86
C GLY A 105 0.70 15.78 22.86
N GLN A 106 0.43 16.21 21.62
CA GLN A 106 -0.10 15.38 20.55
C GLN A 106 0.64 15.58 19.24
N ILE A 107 0.78 14.49 18.48
CA ILE A 107 1.23 14.47 17.07
C ILE A 107 0.07 13.95 16.24
N LEU A 108 -0.46 14.78 15.35
CA LEU A 108 -1.52 14.46 14.41
C LEU A 108 -0.91 13.85 13.14
N LEU A 109 -1.22 12.59 12.88
CA LEU A 109 -0.85 11.86 11.68
C LEU A 109 -2.08 11.63 10.81
N GLY A 110 -1.90 11.73 9.49
CA GLY A 110 -2.87 11.22 8.51
C GLY A 110 -2.49 9.81 8.08
N SER A 111 -3.44 9.04 7.57
CA SER A 111 -3.19 7.79 6.86
C SER A 111 -4.31 7.57 5.84
N ILE A 112 -3.96 7.13 4.63
CA ILE A 112 -4.93 6.69 3.63
C ILE A 112 -4.69 5.21 3.40
N VAL A 113 -5.68 4.39 3.69
CA VAL A 113 -5.64 2.96 3.44
C VAL A 113 -6.92 2.58 2.72
N THR A 114 -6.81 1.96 1.55
CA THR A 114 -7.96 1.39 0.86
C THR A 114 -8.52 0.27 1.74
N THR A 115 -9.70 0.50 2.32
CA THR A 115 -10.40 -0.49 3.17
C THR A 115 -11.71 -0.95 2.54
N SER A 116 -12.20 -0.23 1.54
CA SER A 116 -13.27 -0.67 0.65
C SER A 116 -12.85 -0.61 -0.83
N GLY A 117 -13.53 -1.37 -1.68
CA GLY A 117 -13.23 -1.39 -3.11
C GLY A 117 -12.01 -2.27 -3.51
N PRO A 118 -11.51 -2.10 -4.74
CA PRO A 118 -10.36 -2.85 -5.28
C PRO A 118 -9.07 -2.54 -4.54
N GLY A 119 -8.23 -3.56 -4.29
CA GLY A 119 -6.95 -3.36 -3.61
C GLY A 119 -7.04 -3.13 -2.10
N ARG A 120 -8.16 -3.50 -1.47
CA ARG A 120 -8.37 -3.34 -0.02
C ARG A 120 -7.28 -4.05 0.82
N SER A 121 -6.82 -3.38 1.87
CA SER A 121 -5.72 -3.84 2.74
C SER A 121 -6.08 -3.69 4.22
N ILE A 122 -7.22 -4.27 4.63
CA ILE A 122 -7.75 -4.18 5.99
C ILE A 122 -6.73 -4.61 7.07
N PRO A 123 -5.97 -5.72 6.92
CA PRO A 123 -4.98 -6.13 7.92
C PRO A 123 -3.89 -5.08 8.16
N MET A 124 -3.51 -4.33 7.12
CA MET A 124 -2.57 -3.21 7.24
C MET A 124 -3.16 -2.07 8.08
N ALA A 125 -4.42 -1.68 7.81
CA ALA A 125 -5.14 -0.68 8.61
C ALA A 125 -5.20 -1.07 10.09
N HIS A 126 -5.57 -2.33 10.36
CA HIS A 126 -5.64 -2.86 11.72
C HIS A 126 -4.27 -2.90 12.42
N ALA A 127 -3.18 -3.21 11.71
CA ALA A 127 -1.83 -3.14 12.25
C ALA A 127 -1.46 -1.71 12.68
N ILE A 128 -1.71 -0.71 11.83
CA ILE A 128 -1.43 0.70 12.11
C ILE A 128 -2.27 1.19 13.31
N LEU A 129 -3.58 0.91 13.33
CA LEU A 129 -4.47 1.31 14.43
C LEU A 129 -4.08 0.65 15.77
N SER A 130 -3.61 -0.59 15.72
CA SER A 130 -3.14 -1.31 16.91
C SER A 130 -1.83 -0.73 17.45
N TRP A 131 -0.91 -0.34 16.55
CA TRP A 131 0.31 0.38 16.92
C TRP A 131 0.00 1.70 17.65
N VAL A 132 -0.88 2.53 17.09
CA VAL A 132 -1.28 3.81 17.72
C VAL A 132 -1.82 3.59 19.14
N ARG A 133 -2.69 2.60 19.33
CA ARG A 133 -3.26 2.28 20.65
C ARG A 133 -2.19 1.81 21.63
N SER A 134 -1.31 0.90 21.20
CA SER A 134 -0.20 0.39 22.00
C SER A 134 0.75 1.50 22.47
N ILE A 135 1.17 2.37 21.54
CA ILE A 135 2.06 3.50 21.84
C ILE A 135 1.40 4.48 22.83
N ASN A 136 0.13 4.82 22.61
CA ASN A 136 -0.58 5.73 23.49
C ASN A 136 -0.81 5.14 24.88
N GLN A 137 -1.07 3.83 24.98
CA GLN A 137 -1.17 3.13 26.26
C GLN A 137 0.17 3.14 27.01
N ALA A 138 1.29 3.07 26.29
CA ALA A 138 2.64 3.18 26.85
C ALA A 138 3.06 4.62 27.23
N GLY A 139 2.19 5.61 27.04
CA GLY A 139 2.45 7.01 27.40
C GLY A 139 2.83 7.91 26.22
N GLY A 140 2.79 7.41 24.99
CA GLY A 140 3.17 8.15 23.78
C GLY A 140 4.67 8.11 23.49
N ILE A 141 5.11 8.86 22.48
CA ILE A 141 6.51 8.99 22.08
C ILE A 141 7.01 10.38 22.46
N ASN A 142 8.11 10.43 23.22
CA ASN A 142 8.71 11.67 23.72
C ASN A 142 7.69 12.59 24.42
N GLY A 143 6.76 11.99 25.18
CA GLY A 143 5.70 12.70 25.91
C GLY A 143 4.52 13.16 25.05
N ASN A 144 4.46 12.78 23.77
CA ASN A 144 3.36 13.11 22.88
C ASN A 144 2.55 11.86 22.53
N ARG A 145 1.21 11.97 22.63
CA ARG A 145 0.31 10.95 22.09
C ARG A 145 0.22 11.05 20.57
N ILE A 146 0.04 9.92 19.92
CA ILE A 146 -0.27 9.85 18.50
C ILE A 146 -1.78 9.99 18.31
N ASN A 147 -2.20 10.97 17.52
CA ASN A 147 -3.57 11.10 17.04
C ASN A 147 -3.57 10.76 15.55
N LEU A 148 -4.22 9.67 15.16
CA LEU A 148 -4.23 9.21 13.78
C LEU A 148 -5.63 9.42 13.17
N ASP A 149 -5.68 10.17 12.07
CA ASP A 149 -6.82 10.26 11.18
C ASP A 149 -6.60 9.32 9.99
N MET A 150 -7.22 8.14 10.03
CA MET A 150 -7.16 7.14 8.96
C MET A 150 -8.40 7.24 8.08
N ARG A 151 -8.20 7.33 6.77
CA ARG A 151 -9.26 7.53 5.78
C ARG A 151 -9.22 6.44 4.71
N ASP A 152 -10.39 6.17 4.15
CA ASP A 152 -10.59 5.21 3.06
C ASP A 152 -10.79 5.97 1.76
N ASP A 153 -9.98 5.66 0.75
CA ASP A 153 -10.13 6.22 -0.59
C ASP A 153 -11.09 5.41 -1.47
N GLY A 154 -11.52 4.22 -1.02
CA GLY A 154 -12.38 3.30 -1.76
C GLY A 154 -11.76 2.78 -3.07
N GLY A 155 -10.43 2.90 -3.23
CA GLY A 155 -9.73 2.64 -4.49
C GLY A 155 -10.08 3.67 -5.59
N ASN A 156 -10.52 4.87 -5.21
CA ASN A 156 -10.94 5.93 -6.12
C ASN A 156 -9.94 7.11 -6.15
N PRO A 157 -9.32 7.42 -7.30
CA PRO A 157 -8.30 8.47 -7.40
C PRO A 157 -8.75 9.87 -6.97
N ASP A 158 -10.00 10.26 -7.25
CA ASP A 158 -10.53 11.57 -6.89
C ASP A 158 -10.73 11.70 -5.38
N THR A 159 -11.21 10.63 -4.75
CA THR A 159 -11.38 10.53 -3.29
C THR A 159 -10.02 10.61 -2.61
N GLY A 160 -9.06 9.78 -3.02
CA GLY A 160 -7.69 9.82 -2.49
C GLY A 160 -7.05 11.21 -2.63
N ALA A 161 -7.24 11.88 -3.78
CA ALA A 161 -6.74 13.25 -3.97
C ALA A 161 -7.43 14.26 -3.04
N GLY A 162 -8.71 14.05 -2.74
CA GLY A 162 -9.45 14.82 -1.76
C GLY A 162 -8.87 14.69 -0.36
N GLU A 163 -8.57 13.45 0.07
CA GLU A 163 -8.04 13.18 1.39
C GLU A 163 -6.63 13.76 1.59
N TYR A 164 -5.77 13.67 0.58
CA TYR A 164 -4.46 14.33 0.62
C TYR A 164 -4.55 15.84 0.78
N ARG A 165 -5.47 16.49 0.08
CA ARG A 165 -5.72 17.94 0.23
C ARG A 165 -6.20 18.27 1.64
N GLN A 166 -7.07 17.46 2.22
CA GLN A 166 -7.51 17.66 3.60
C GLN A 166 -6.35 17.52 4.60
N PHE A 167 -5.47 16.54 4.43
CA PHE A 167 -4.29 16.39 5.29
C PHE A 167 -3.30 17.54 5.15
N ALA A 168 -3.04 18.02 3.94
CA ALA A 168 -2.09 19.10 3.70
C ALA A 168 -2.63 20.49 4.07
N GLU A 169 -3.88 20.80 3.73
CA GLU A 169 -4.44 22.16 3.78
C GLU A 169 -5.48 22.34 4.89
N GLY A 170 -6.31 21.32 5.14
CA GLY A 170 -7.40 21.34 6.10
C GLY A 170 -6.92 21.07 7.53
N GLU A 171 -6.72 19.79 7.85
CA GLU A 171 -6.25 19.31 9.17
C GLU A 171 -4.79 19.70 9.43
N LYS A 172 -4.01 19.86 8.36
CA LYS A 172 -2.58 20.20 8.40
C LYS A 172 -1.81 19.25 9.32
N VAL A 173 -1.94 17.96 9.01
CA VAL A 173 -1.28 16.89 9.76
C VAL A 173 0.24 17.10 9.80
N PHE A 174 0.88 16.53 10.82
CA PHE A 174 2.33 16.57 10.99
C PHE A 174 3.03 15.76 9.89
N ALA A 175 2.53 14.56 9.61
CA ALA A 175 2.99 13.67 8.55
C ALA A 175 1.87 12.68 8.18
N VAL A 176 2.03 12.01 7.04
CA VAL A 176 1.23 10.84 6.67
C VAL A 176 2.00 9.57 7.07
N LEU A 177 1.30 8.59 7.63
CA LEU A 177 1.84 7.32 8.09
C LEU A 177 1.17 6.16 7.35
N GLY A 178 2.00 5.25 6.84
CA GLY A 178 1.58 3.92 6.42
C GLY A 178 0.47 3.97 5.38
N GLU A 179 0.69 4.72 4.30
CA GLU A 179 -0.22 4.74 3.16
C GLU A 179 -0.31 3.34 2.55
N CYS A 180 -1.51 2.94 2.15
CA CYS A 180 -1.71 1.77 1.32
C CYS A 180 -2.97 1.94 0.47
N ALA A 181 -2.82 2.61 -0.67
CA ALA A 181 -3.88 2.71 -1.65
C ALA A 181 -3.34 2.33 -3.04
N PRO A 182 -3.19 1.03 -3.33
CA PRO A 182 -2.41 0.54 -4.47
C PRO A 182 -2.78 1.13 -5.84
N VAL A 183 -4.03 1.55 -6.01
CA VAL A 183 -4.57 2.10 -7.27
C VAL A 183 -4.41 3.62 -7.34
N THR A 184 -4.17 4.31 -6.21
CA THR A 184 -4.21 5.78 -6.12
C THR A 184 -2.90 6.42 -5.61
N ASP A 185 -2.00 5.67 -4.96
CA ASP A 185 -0.74 6.15 -4.37
C ASP A 185 0.11 6.94 -5.39
N SER A 186 0.24 6.43 -6.62
CA SER A 186 1.02 7.07 -7.69
C SER A 186 0.50 8.46 -8.08
N ASN A 187 -0.81 8.70 -7.93
CA ASN A 187 -1.43 9.95 -8.37
C ASN A 187 -1.08 11.12 -7.44
N GLN A 188 -0.66 10.84 -6.21
CA GLN A 188 -0.51 11.84 -5.16
C GLN A 188 0.92 12.34 -4.98
N VAL A 189 1.90 11.62 -5.55
CA VAL A 189 3.33 11.95 -5.41
C VAL A 189 3.66 13.38 -5.84
N THR A 190 3.05 13.87 -6.93
CA THR A 190 3.25 15.26 -7.39
C THR A 190 2.74 16.26 -6.35
N TYR A 191 1.57 15.99 -5.74
CA TYR A 191 0.97 16.88 -4.75
C TYR A 191 1.74 16.83 -3.41
N VAL A 192 2.17 15.65 -2.99
CA VAL A 192 3.09 15.47 -1.85
C VAL A 192 4.36 16.29 -2.04
N ASN A 193 4.97 16.26 -3.22
CA ASN A 193 6.15 17.04 -3.55
C ASN A 193 5.90 18.56 -3.54
N GLN A 194 4.73 19.01 -3.98
CA GLN A 194 4.38 20.44 -3.99
C GLN A 194 4.11 21.00 -2.59
N THR A 195 3.55 20.17 -1.71
CA THR A 195 3.14 20.58 -0.35
C THR A 195 4.20 20.28 0.71
N HIS A 196 5.26 19.54 0.35
CA HIS A 196 6.27 19.03 1.26
C HIS A 196 5.67 18.21 2.42
N LEU A 197 4.55 17.52 2.16
CA LEU A 197 3.91 16.65 3.13
C LEU A 197 4.72 15.37 3.27
N ILE A 198 5.36 15.16 4.43
CA ILE A 198 6.19 13.98 4.66
C ILE A 198 5.29 12.76 4.81
N LEU A 199 5.60 11.72 4.04
CA LEU A 199 4.95 10.42 4.07
C LEU A 199 5.96 9.37 4.52
N VAL A 200 5.66 8.71 5.62
CA VAL A 200 6.48 7.64 6.19
C VAL A 200 5.77 6.30 5.99
N GLY A 201 6.29 5.52 5.06
CA GLY A 201 5.79 4.19 4.73
C GLY A 201 4.63 4.18 3.74
N GLU A 202 4.78 3.38 2.70
CA GLU A 202 3.77 3.08 1.65
C GLU A 202 3.66 1.55 1.50
N CYS A 203 2.77 1.05 0.66
CA CYS A 203 2.55 -0.39 0.41
C CYS A 203 3.32 -0.99 -0.78
N GLN A 204 4.38 -0.30 -1.24
CA GLN A 204 5.26 -0.70 -2.35
C GLN A 204 4.55 -0.82 -3.70
N SER A 205 3.55 0.02 -3.94
CA SER A 205 2.71 0.03 -5.13
C SER A 205 3.01 1.20 -6.09
N SER A 206 3.75 2.21 -5.63
CA SER A 206 3.94 3.47 -6.34
C SER A 206 5.39 3.66 -6.84
N PRO A 207 5.72 3.35 -8.10
CA PRO A 207 7.05 3.63 -8.65
C PRO A 207 7.52 5.10 -8.47
N PRO A 208 6.69 6.15 -8.69
CA PRO A 208 7.16 7.51 -8.51
C PRO A 208 7.44 7.89 -7.05
N ALA A 209 6.88 7.18 -6.06
CA ALA A 209 7.12 7.46 -4.64
C ALA A 209 8.62 7.37 -4.29
N TYR A 210 9.33 6.40 -4.86
CA TYR A 210 10.76 6.19 -4.62
C TYR A 210 11.68 7.30 -5.16
N GLN A 211 11.13 8.23 -5.97
CA GLN A 211 11.84 9.40 -6.47
C GLN A 211 11.49 10.68 -5.70
N SER A 212 10.51 10.63 -4.80
CA SER A 212 10.08 11.79 -4.01
C SER A 212 11.02 12.02 -2.83
N PRO A 213 11.47 13.27 -2.57
CA PRO A 213 12.22 13.61 -1.35
C PRO A 213 11.38 13.69 -0.08
N TYR A 214 10.08 13.39 -0.16
CA TYR A 214 9.16 13.47 0.97
C TYR A 214 8.45 12.14 1.24
N ILE A 215 8.70 11.09 0.45
CA ILE A 215 8.09 9.78 0.62
C ILE A 215 9.20 8.76 0.93
N PHE A 216 9.07 8.10 2.08
CA PHE A 216 10.02 7.10 2.56
C PHE A 216 9.34 5.74 2.52
N VAL A 217 9.70 4.91 1.55
CA VAL A 217 9.07 3.60 1.36
C VAL A 217 9.98 2.51 1.94
N THR A 218 9.39 1.63 2.75
CA THR A 218 10.09 0.46 3.28
C THR A 218 10.13 -0.63 2.20
N GLY A 219 11.26 -1.36 2.06
CA GLY A 219 11.45 -2.41 1.06
C GLY A 219 11.65 -1.95 -0.41
N PRO A 220 11.61 -2.90 -1.38
CA PRO A 220 12.04 -2.69 -2.76
C PRO A 220 11.00 -1.94 -3.61
N THR A 221 11.44 -1.26 -4.67
CA THR A 221 10.53 -0.70 -5.70
C THR A 221 9.66 -1.81 -6.34
N PRO A 222 8.48 -1.48 -6.91
CA PRO A 222 7.67 -2.44 -7.67
C PRO A 222 8.48 -3.19 -8.75
N PHE A 223 9.31 -2.46 -9.49
CA PHE A 223 10.22 -3.04 -10.49
C PHE A 223 11.20 -4.04 -9.88
N GLN A 224 11.88 -3.65 -8.81
CA GLN A 224 12.81 -4.54 -8.12
C GLN A 224 12.11 -5.74 -7.50
N ASN A 225 10.88 -5.59 -6.98
CA ASN A 225 10.09 -6.71 -6.48
C ASN A 225 9.85 -7.76 -7.58
N GLY A 226 9.47 -7.33 -8.79
CA GLY A 226 9.34 -8.22 -9.95
C GLY A 226 10.65 -8.93 -10.31
N GLN A 227 11.77 -8.19 -10.31
CA GLN A 227 13.09 -8.77 -10.56
C GLN A 227 13.48 -9.81 -9.50
N LEU A 228 13.24 -9.50 -8.22
CA LEU A 228 13.53 -10.39 -7.09
C LEU A 228 12.72 -11.68 -7.20
N GLY A 229 11.42 -11.58 -7.52
CA GLY A 229 10.58 -12.76 -7.71
C GLY A 229 11.12 -13.67 -8.82
N ALA A 230 11.45 -13.11 -9.98
CA ALA A 230 12.03 -13.87 -11.08
C ALA A 230 13.40 -14.46 -10.71
N LYS A 231 14.25 -13.69 -10.02
CA LYS A 231 15.56 -14.13 -9.51
C LYS A 231 15.42 -15.34 -8.60
N LEU A 232 14.55 -15.28 -7.59
CA LEU A 232 14.29 -16.38 -6.67
C LEU A 232 13.94 -17.65 -7.44
N MET A 233 13.05 -17.60 -8.42
CA MET A 233 12.66 -18.79 -9.16
C MET A 233 13.78 -19.35 -10.03
N LEU A 234 14.58 -18.49 -10.67
CA LEU A 234 15.71 -18.92 -11.49
C LEU A 234 16.87 -19.51 -10.67
N THR A 235 17.13 -18.98 -9.48
CA THR A 235 18.30 -19.36 -8.67
C THR A 235 18.01 -20.44 -7.66
N THR A 236 16.79 -20.50 -7.12
CA THR A 236 16.44 -21.44 -6.02
C THR A 236 15.60 -22.62 -6.51
N GLN A 237 14.62 -22.37 -7.38
CA GLN A 237 13.75 -23.41 -7.94
C GLN A 237 14.20 -23.89 -9.33
N ASN A 238 15.33 -23.40 -9.82
CA ASN A 238 15.94 -23.77 -11.10
C ASN A 238 14.98 -23.63 -12.31
N TRP A 239 14.15 -22.58 -12.30
CA TRP A 239 13.30 -22.29 -13.45
C TRP A 239 14.12 -22.04 -14.72
N PRO A 240 13.58 -22.35 -15.91
CA PRO A 240 14.30 -22.25 -17.16
C PRO A 240 14.59 -20.80 -17.56
N ARG A 241 15.81 -20.56 -18.06
CA ARG A 241 16.26 -19.26 -18.58
C ARG A 241 16.04 -19.07 -20.09
N SER A 242 15.52 -20.08 -20.78
CA SER A 242 15.30 -20.03 -22.23
C SER A 242 14.27 -21.09 -22.68
N GLY A 243 13.83 -20.99 -23.93
CA GLY A 243 12.94 -21.97 -24.57
C GLY A 243 11.45 -21.67 -24.42
N GLY A 244 11.08 -20.47 -23.97
CA GLY A 244 9.69 -20.04 -23.84
C GLY A 244 8.86 -20.90 -22.87
N LYS A 245 9.46 -21.24 -21.73
CA LYS A 245 8.93 -22.21 -20.75
C LYS A 245 8.25 -21.56 -19.54
N VAL A 246 8.46 -20.27 -19.32
CA VAL A 246 7.82 -19.52 -18.23
C VAL A 246 6.68 -18.69 -18.80
N ALA A 247 5.44 -18.91 -18.36
CA ALA A 247 4.35 -18.00 -18.69
C ALA A 247 4.29 -16.88 -17.64
N GLU A 248 4.42 -15.65 -18.08
CA GLU A 248 4.16 -14.47 -17.26
C GLU A 248 2.71 -14.04 -17.46
N ILE A 249 1.96 -13.85 -16.37
CA ILE A 249 0.58 -13.37 -16.38
C ILE A 249 0.51 -12.12 -15.51
N CYS A 250 0.01 -11.04 -16.09
CA CYS A 250 -0.04 -9.71 -15.49
C CYS A 250 -1.45 -9.14 -15.55
N LEU A 251 -1.84 -8.35 -14.55
CA LEU A 251 -3.04 -7.52 -14.69
C LEU A 251 -2.79 -6.34 -15.63
N ASP A 252 -3.78 -5.99 -16.43
CA ASP A 252 -3.79 -4.78 -17.28
C ASP A 252 -4.12 -3.52 -16.46
N GLU A 253 -3.38 -3.33 -15.36
CA GLU A 253 -3.54 -2.22 -14.44
C GLU A 253 -2.23 -1.44 -14.34
N ALA A 254 -2.30 -0.12 -14.45
CA ALA A 254 -1.13 0.75 -14.38
C ALA A 254 -0.34 0.54 -13.07
N ALA A 255 -1.04 0.23 -11.97
CA ALA A 255 -0.46 -0.04 -10.65
C ALA A 255 0.51 -1.24 -10.63
N VAL A 256 0.31 -2.25 -11.50
CA VAL A 256 1.15 -3.46 -11.49
C VAL A 256 2.19 -3.48 -12.61
N GLN A 257 2.09 -2.56 -13.58
CA GLN A 257 2.92 -2.55 -14.78
C GLN A 257 4.42 -2.56 -14.44
N SER A 258 4.85 -1.75 -13.48
CA SER A 258 6.26 -1.70 -13.10
C SER A 258 6.77 -3.03 -12.54
N THR A 259 5.93 -3.78 -11.82
CA THR A 259 6.29 -5.11 -11.31
C THR A 259 6.39 -6.13 -12.44
N CYS A 260 5.45 -6.11 -13.39
CA CYS A 260 5.50 -6.91 -14.61
C CYS A 260 6.77 -6.62 -15.43
N ASP A 261 7.09 -5.36 -15.66
CA ASP A 261 8.32 -4.98 -16.36
C ASP A 261 9.56 -5.53 -15.65
N GLY A 262 9.57 -5.56 -14.31
CA GLY A 262 10.63 -6.17 -13.52
C GLY A 262 10.79 -7.67 -13.78
N VAL A 263 9.69 -8.41 -13.75
CA VAL A 263 9.65 -9.85 -14.05
C VAL A 263 10.12 -10.12 -15.48
N HIS A 264 9.52 -9.43 -16.45
CA HIS A 264 9.82 -9.53 -17.86
C HIS A 264 11.30 -9.29 -18.16
N ASN A 265 11.85 -8.20 -17.63
CA ASN A 265 13.24 -7.82 -17.85
C ASN A 265 14.22 -8.83 -17.24
N TYR A 266 13.88 -9.42 -16.09
CA TYR A 266 14.78 -10.35 -15.42
C TYR A 266 14.85 -11.71 -16.12
N TYR A 267 13.71 -12.24 -16.58
CA TYR A 267 13.68 -13.48 -17.37
C TYR A 267 14.25 -13.30 -18.77
N GLY A 268 13.97 -12.16 -19.40
CA GLY A 268 14.24 -11.91 -20.81
C GLY A 268 13.31 -12.71 -21.74
N SER A 269 13.13 -12.21 -22.97
CA SER A 269 12.16 -12.77 -23.93
C SER A 269 12.41 -14.24 -24.30
N GLY A 270 13.63 -14.74 -24.18
CA GLY A 270 13.97 -16.13 -24.49
C GLY A 270 13.38 -17.14 -23.50
N ALA A 271 13.19 -16.76 -22.23
CA ALA A 271 12.60 -17.63 -21.21
C ALA A 271 11.07 -17.64 -21.27
N LEU A 272 10.47 -16.53 -21.70
CA LEU A 272 9.04 -16.30 -21.63
C LEU A 272 8.26 -16.98 -22.77
N TYR A 273 7.18 -17.65 -22.40
CA TYR A 273 6.21 -18.19 -23.35
C TYR A 273 5.62 -17.06 -24.20
N GLY A 274 5.70 -17.21 -25.53
CA GLY A 274 5.30 -16.15 -26.46
C GLY A 274 6.21 -14.91 -26.49
N GLY A 275 7.26 -14.88 -25.67
CA GLY A 275 8.21 -13.76 -25.57
C GLY A 275 7.65 -12.50 -24.90
N ALA A 276 6.45 -12.54 -24.32
CA ALA A 276 5.76 -11.41 -23.72
C ALA A 276 4.77 -11.87 -22.62
N PRO A 277 4.38 -10.99 -21.68
CA PRO A 277 3.35 -11.30 -20.69
C PRO A 277 1.99 -11.53 -21.33
N ILE A 278 1.19 -12.39 -20.69
CA ILE A 278 -0.25 -12.51 -20.92
C ILE A 278 -0.94 -11.47 -20.03
N MET A 279 -1.60 -10.51 -20.65
CA MET A 279 -2.33 -9.45 -19.93
C MET A 279 -3.78 -9.89 -19.67
N GLU A 280 -4.23 -9.75 -18.43
CA GLU A 280 -5.58 -10.10 -17.97
C GLU A 280 -6.24 -8.92 -17.26
N SER A 281 -7.56 -8.76 -17.41
CA SER A 281 -8.29 -7.73 -16.68
C SER A 281 -8.45 -8.13 -15.21
N ILE A 282 -8.34 -7.18 -14.28
CA ILE A 282 -8.70 -7.42 -12.86
C ILE A 282 -10.17 -7.85 -12.71
N ALA A 283 -11.02 -7.52 -13.69
CA ALA A 283 -12.43 -7.89 -13.75
C ALA A 283 -12.68 -9.22 -14.49
N ALA A 284 -11.64 -9.94 -14.90
CA ALA A 284 -11.80 -11.25 -15.56
C ALA A 284 -12.60 -12.22 -14.67
N ASN A 285 -13.60 -12.87 -15.26
CA ASN A 285 -14.52 -13.76 -14.53
C ASN A 285 -13.87 -15.09 -14.12
N ASP A 286 -12.94 -15.60 -14.93
CA ASP A 286 -12.17 -16.81 -14.69
C ASP A 286 -10.87 -16.82 -15.51
N TYR A 287 -10.06 -17.88 -15.34
CA TYR A 287 -8.79 -18.10 -16.04
C TYR A 287 -8.80 -19.39 -16.89
N ALA A 288 -9.97 -19.94 -17.21
CA ALA A 288 -10.07 -21.26 -17.81
C ALA A 288 -9.39 -21.34 -19.19
N ASP A 289 -9.60 -20.33 -20.03
CA ASP A 289 -9.02 -20.27 -21.36
C ASP A 289 -7.50 -20.06 -21.34
N VAL A 290 -7.00 -19.25 -20.39
CA VAL A 290 -5.57 -19.04 -20.18
C VAL A 290 -4.91 -20.37 -19.84
N ILE A 291 -5.45 -21.09 -18.85
CA ILE A 291 -4.91 -22.36 -18.39
C ILE A 291 -4.96 -23.42 -19.50
N ALA A 292 -6.04 -23.50 -20.27
CA ALA A 292 -6.14 -24.42 -21.40
C ALA A 292 -5.06 -24.17 -22.46
N LYS A 293 -4.74 -22.90 -22.76
CA LYS A 293 -3.65 -22.52 -23.66
C LYS A 293 -2.29 -22.93 -23.09
N LEU A 294 -2.02 -22.63 -21.82
CA LEU A 294 -0.76 -22.98 -21.15
C LEU A 294 -0.53 -24.49 -21.12
N ARG A 295 -1.57 -25.27 -20.79
CA ARG A 295 -1.52 -26.73 -20.82
C ARG A 295 -1.23 -27.26 -22.22
N SER A 296 -1.89 -26.72 -23.24
CA SER A 296 -1.67 -27.12 -24.64
C SER A 296 -0.26 -26.81 -25.13
N ALA A 297 0.34 -25.73 -24.60
CA ALA A 297 1.73 -25.35 -24.87
C ALA A 297 2.76 -26.13 -24.02
N GLY A 298 2.32 -26.96 -23.08
CA GLY A 298 3.20 -27.71 -22.19
C GLY A 298 4.00 -26.81 -21.25
N ILE A 299 3.38 -25.74 -20.76
CA ILE A 299 3.95 -24.85 -19.74
C ILE A 299 3.78 -25.47 -18.35
N ASP A 300 4.87 -25.44 -17.58
CA ASP A 300 4.99 -25.97 -16.22
C ASP A 300 5.53 -24.96 -15.20
N HIS A 301 5.77 -23.71 -15.63
CA HIS A 301 6.19 -22.58 -14.80
C HIS A 301 5.33 -21.35 -15.10
N VAL A 302 4.63 -20.83 -14.09
CA VAL A 302 3.76 -19.66 -14.24
C VAL A 302 4.14 -18.59 -13.23
N HIS A 303 4.55 -17.42 -13.74
CA HIS A 303 4.81 -16.24 -12.95
C HIS A 303 3.59 -15.31 -13.00
N LEU A 304 3.01 -15.02 -11.85
CA LEU A 304 1.84 -14.19 -11.68
C LEU A 304 2.20 -12.83 -11.07
N VAL A 305 1.58 -11.78 -11.60
CA VAL A 305 1.53 -10.45 -11.00
C VAL A 305 0.06 -10.04 -10.95
N ILE A 306 -0.71 -10.70 -10.07
CA ILE A 306 -2.16 -10.55 -9.97
C ILE A 306 -2.63 -10.39 -8.51
N ASP A 307 -3.73 -9.65 -8.32
CA ASP A 307 -4.29 -9.35 -7.00
C ASP A 307 -4.91 -10.59 -6.32
N PRO A 308 -5.19 -10.54 -5.00
CA PRO A 308 -5.79 -11.67 -4.28
C PRO A 308 -7.08 -12.22 -4.92
N GLY A 309 -7.97 -11.36 -5.42
CA GLY A 309 -9.22 -11.79 -6.05
C GLY A 309 -8.98 -12.52 -7.36
N SER A 310 -8.06 -12.03 -8.19
CA SER A 310 -7.64 -12.67 -9.42
C SER A 310 -6.92 -13.99 -9.17
N LEU A 311 -6.04 -14.03 -8.17
CA LEU A 311 -5.35 -15.26 -7.74
C LEU A 311 -6.35 -16.34 -7.31
N GLN A 312 -7.40 -15.98 -6.57
CA GLN A 312 -8.48 -16.91 -6.21
C GLN A 312 -9.09 -17.56 -7.45
N ARG A 313 -9.44 -16.75 -8.45
CA ARG A 313 -10.06 -17.24 -9.70
C ARG A 313 -9.09 -18.09 -10.52
N TYR A 314 -7.80 -17.73 -10.53
CA TYR A 314 -6.75 -18.51 -11.18
C TYR A 314 -6.59 -19.89 -10.51
N LEU A 315 -6.40 -19.94 -9.19
CA LEU A 315 -6.23 -21.19 -8.43
C LEU A 315 -7.45 -22.10 -8.56
N TYR A 316 -8.66 -21.52 -8.53
CA TYR A 316 -9.89 -22.28 -8.76
C TYR A 316 -9.91 -22.92 -10.16
N ALA A 317 -9.62 -22.16 -11.21
CA ALA A 317 -9.58 -22.70 -12.58
C ALA A 317 -8.46 -23.75 -12.76
N ALA A 318 -7.30 -23.54 -12.15
CA ALA A 318 -6.18 -24.48 -12.16
C ALA A 318 -6.55 -25.80 -11.48
N GLN A 319 -7.27 -25.73 -10.36
CA GLN A 319 -7.79 -26.91 -9.69
C GLN A 319 -8.79 -27.67 -10.58
N GLN A 320 -9.75 -26.99 -11.21
CA GLN A 320 -10.76 -27.64 -12.06
C GLN A 320 -10.14 -28.33 -13.28
N GLN A 321 -9.07 -27.78 -13.83
CA GLN A 321 -8.40 -28.32 -15.02
C GLN A 321 -7.21 -29.24 -14.71
N GLN A 322 -6.95 -29.53 -13.41
CA GLN A 322 -5.82 -30.33 -12.95
C GLN A 322 -4.46 -29.79 -13.43
N PHE A 323 -4.33 -28.46 -13.46
CA PHE A 323 -3.13 -27.75 -13.88
C PHE A 323 -2.26 -27.40 -12.66
N PHE A 324 -1.55 -28.41 -12.15
CA PHE A 324 -0.78 -28.33 -10.89
C PHE A 324 0.71 -28.04 -11.13
N VAL A 325 0.97 -26.92 -11.77
CA VAL A 325 2.32 -26.46 -12.14
C VAL A 325 2.97 -25.65 -11.02
N GLN A 326 4.27 -25.32 -11.15
CA GLN A 326 4.88 -24.35 -10.23
C GLN A 326 4.39 -22.94 -10.54
N VAL A 327 3.99 -22.23 -9.49
CA VAL A 327 3.44 -20.88 -9.59
C VAL A 327 4.24 -19.95 -8.68
N MET A 328 4.65 -18.78 -9.16
CA MET A 328 5.19 -17.70 -8.34
C MET A 328 4.23 -16.53 -8.43
N ASN A 329 3.81 -15.94 -7.31
CA ASN A 329 3.06 -14.69 -7.31
C ASN A 329 3.88 -13.57 -6.65
N ASN A 330 3.94 -12.41 -7.31
CA ASN A 330 4.71 -11.27 -6.82
C ASN A 330 3.89 -10.30 -5.94
N LEU A 331 2.57 -10.30 -6.08
CA LEU A 331 1.69 -9.49 -5.24
C LEU A 331 1.33 -10.27 -3.98
N VAL A 332 1.06 -9.54 -2.89
CA VAL A 332 0.69 -10.12 -1.60
C VAL A 332 -0.55 -10.98 -1.77
N THR A 333 -0.45 -12.25 -1.37
CA THR A 333 -1.60 -13.14 -1.24
C THR A 333 -2.22 -13.00 0.15
N ASP A 334 -3.54 -12.84 0.20
CA ASP A 334 -4.31 -13.01 1.44
C ASP A 334 -4.30 -14.51 1.81
N ASP A 335 -3.85 -14.83 3.03
CA ASP A 335 -3.84 -16.18 3.58
C ASP A 335 -5.22 -16.84 3.47
N GLY A 336 -6.33 -16.10 3.61
CA GLY A 336 -7.68 -16.64 3.45
C GLY A 336 -7.99 -17.13 2.03
N VAL A 337 -7.43 -16.48 1.00
CA VAL A 337 -7.54 -16.90 -0.41
C VAL A 337 -6.65 -18.10 -0.69
N ALA A 338 -5.40 -18.05 -0.23
CA ALA A 338 -4.45 -19.14 -0.35
C ALA A 338 -4.92 -20.42 0.36
N ALA A 339 -5.61 -20.26 1.51
CA ALA A 339 -5.96 -21.36 2.41
C ALA A 339 -7.23 -22.16 2.08
N ASN A 340 -7.83 -21.95 0.91
CA ASN A 340 -9.12 -22.57 0.63
C ASN A 340 -8.96 -24.04 0.18
N PRO A 341 -9.60 -25.02 0.87
CA PRO A 341 -9.51 -26.43 0.49
C PRO A 341 -10.06 -26.72 -0.92
N GLN A 342 -10.87 -25.82 -1.49
CA GLN A 342 -11.44 -25.95 -2.82
C GLN A 342 -10.39 -25.95 -3.94
N TRP A 343 -9.19 -25.38 -3.72
CA TRP A 343 -8.09 -25.34 -4.70
C TRP A 343 -6.74 -25.75 -4.11
N ALA A 344 -6.77 -26.65 -3.12
CA ALA A 344 -5.60 -27.06 -2.38
C ALA A 344 -4.43 -27.59 -3.25
N GLN A 345 -4.71 -28.41 -4.26
CA GLN A 345 -3.63 -28.99 -5.05
C GLN A 345 -2.94 -27.95 -5.94
N ALA A 346 -3.71 -26.98 -6.46
CA ALA A 346 -3.15 -25.86 -7.21
C ALA A 346 -2.31 -24.93 -6.32
N ALA A 347 -2.77 -24.65 -5.11
CA ALA A 347 -2.09 -23.79 -4.14
C ALA A 347 -0.78 -24.38 -3.60
N ASN A 348 -0.67 -25.71 -3.47
CA ASN A 348 0.51 -26.36 -2.85
C ASN A 348 1.84 -26.15 -3.61
N ASN A 349 1.78 -25.79 -4.88
CA ASN A 349 2.96 -25.50 -5.71
C ASN A 349 3.15 -23.99 -5.94
N MET A 350 2.53 -23.17 -5.09
CA MET A 350 2.61 -21.71 -5.16
C MET A 350 3.70 -21.19 -4.24
N PHE A 351 4.52 -20.30 -4.79
CA PHE A 351 5.58 -19.57 -4.13
C PHE A 351 5.24 -18.08 -4.08
N GLN A 352 5.82 -17.40 -3.10
CA GLN A 352 5.70 -15.96 -2.95
C GLN A 352 6.99 -15.37 -2.38
N GLY A 353 7.39 -14.21 -2.88
CA GLY A 353 8.50 -13.44 -2.33
C GLY A 353 8.02 -12.53 -1.22
N THR A 354 8.85 -12.31 -0.20
CA THR A 354 8.59 -11.27 0.81
C THR A 354 9.87 -10.56 1.20
N PRO A 355 9.88 -9.21 1.30
CA PRO A 355 10.99 -8.51 1.91
C PRO A 355 10.99 -8.66 3.44
N TRP A 356 9.89 -9.11 4.03
CA TRP A 356 9.73 -9.22 5.47
C TRP A 356 10.21 -10.56 6.02
N THR A 357 10.38 -10.61 7.34
CA THR A 357 10.57 -11.87 8.07
C THR A 357 9.45 -12.85 7.70
N PRO A 358 9.77 -14.09 7.30
CA PRO A 358 8.77 -15.09 6.93
C PRO A 358 7.71 -15.30 8.01
N LEU A 359 6.46 -15.52 7.60
CA LEU A 359 5.31 -15.60 8.52
C LEU A 359 5.41 -16.76 9.52
N ASN A 360 6.14 -17.82 9.18
CA ASN A 360 6.40 -18.95 10.05
C ASN A 360 7.46 -18.69 11.15
N HIS A 361 8.18 -17.56 11.10
CA HIS A 361 9.19 -17.17 12.11
C HIS A 361 8.56 -16.44 13.31
N THR A 362 7.57 -17.11 13.91
CA THR A 362 6.69 -16.57 14.96
C THR A 362 7.39 -16.37 16.32
N ASP A 363 8.60 -16.87 16.49
CA ASP A 363 9.39 -16.81 17.71
C ASP A 363 10.32 -15.58 17.79
N THR A 364 10.46 -14.83 16.69
CA THR A 364 11.27 -13.61 16.69
C THR A 364 10.61 -12.50 17.51
N PRO A 365 11.38 -11.65 18.23
CA PRO A 365 10.81 -10.57 19.03
C PRO A 365 9.95 -9.59 18.22
N GLY A 366 10.33 -9.31 16.96
CA GLY A 366 9.57 -8.45 16.05
C GLY A 366 8.20 -9.05 15.72
N MET A 367 8.16 -10.32 15.31
CA MET A 367 6.91 -11.02 15.00
C MET A 367 6.02 -11.19 16.23
N GLN A 368 6.60 -11.48 17.40
CA GLN A 368 5.85 -11.56 18.66
C GLN A 368 5.23 -10.22 19.04
N ARG A 369 5.97 -9.10 18.89
CA ARG A 369 5.42 -7.76 19.18
C ARG A 369 4.27 -7.43 18.24
N LEU A 370 4.43 -7.67 16.94
CA LEU A 370 3.39 -7.49 15.93
C LEU A 370 2.16 -8.33 16.28
N ALA A 371 2.31 -9.65 16.39
CA ALA A 371 1.23 -10.58 16.65
C ALA A 371 0.49 -10.24 17.95
N HIS A 372 1.23 -10.04 19.05
CA HIS A 372 0.65 -9.69 20.33
C HIS A 372 -0.13 -8.37 20.27
N THR A 373 0.42 -7.35 19.62
CA THR A 373 -0.22 -6.02 19.55
C THR A 373 -1.48 -6.07 18.71
N VAL A 374 -1.44 -6.65 17.51
CA VAL A 374 -2.61 -6.76 16.63
C VAL A 374 -3.69 -7.60 17.28
N GLN A 375 -3.36 -8.79 17.76
CA GLN A 375 -4.33 -9.72 18.35
C GLN A 375 -4.93 -9.22 19.67
N THR A 376 -4.28 -8.27 20.36
CA THR A 376 -4.87 -7.62 21.54
C THR A 376 -6.06 -6.73 21.18
N TYR A 377 -6.03 -6.08 20.01
CA TYR A 377 -7.08 -5.14 19.59
C TYR A 377 -8.01 -5.67 18.49
N TYR A 378 -7.52 -6.63 17.69
CA TYR A 378 -8.23 -7.33 16.63
C TYR A 378 -7.95 -8.84 16.77
N PRO A 379 -8.59 -9.53 17.73
CA PRO A 379 -8.30 -10.93 18.05
C PRO A 379 -8.64 -11.91 16.92
N ASP A 380 -9.50 -11.50 15.99
CA ASP A 380 -9.92 -12.31 14.85
C ASP A 380 -9.01 -12.13 13.61
N ASP A 381 -8.12 -11.14 13.65
CA ASP A 381 -7.19 -10.87 12.54
C ASP A 381 -6.04 -11.88 12.51
N ARG A 382 -5.63 -12.23 11.29
CA ARG A 382 -4.41 -12.99 11.03
C ARG A 382 -3.25 -12.03 10.80
N ILE A 383 -2.05 -12.48 11.13
CA ILE A 383 -0.82 -11.79 10.75
C ILE A 383 -0.44 -12.26 9.36
N ASP A 384 -0.57 -11.35 8.40
CA ASP A 384 -0.20 -11.54 7.00
C ASP A 384 0.85 -10.50 6.56
N LEU A 385 1.27 -10.53 5.29
CA LEU A 385 2.25 -9.58 4.78
C LEU A 385 1.75 -8.13 4.74
N TYR A 386 0.43 -7.89 4.65
CA TYR A 386 -0.13 -6.54 4.74
C TYR A 386 0.02 -5.97 6.15
N SER A 387 -0.29 -6.77 7.17
CA SER A 387 -0.10 -6.40 8.57
C SER A 387 1.38 -6.17 8.90
N GLN A 388 2.31 -6.98 8.34
CA GLN A 388 3.75 -6.77 8.47
C GLN A 388 4.20 -5.46 7.82
N THR A 389 3.73 -5.15 6.61
CA THR A 389 4.06 -3.91 5.89
C THR A 389 3.60 -2.67 6.67
N GLY A 390 2.34 -2.66 7.13
CA GLY A 390 1.81 -1.58 7.97
C GLY A 390 2.59 -1.39 9.26
N TRP A 391 2.97 -2.50 9.89
CA TRP A 391 3.74 -2.45 11.11
C TRP A 391 5.18 -1.99 10.89
N ALA A 392 5.86 -2.42 9.83
CA ALA A 392 7.19 -1.91 9.46
C ALA A 392 7.18 -0.39 9.24
N ASN A 393 6.14 0.12 8.55
CA ASN A 393 5.92 1.56 8.38
C ASN A 393 5.72 2.29 9.73
N CYS A 394 4.99 1.68 10.66
CA CYS A 394 4.84 2.19 12.02
C CYS A 394 6.15 2.20 12.80
N LEU A 395 6.98 1.16 12.67
CA LEU A 395 8.29 1.10 13.32
C LEU A 395 9.21 2.20 12.79
N LEU A 396 9.15 2.52 11.50
CA LEU A 396 9.97 3.59 10.91
C LEU A 396 9.60 4.95 11.51
N MET A 397 8.32 5.25 11.60
CA MET A 397 7.82 6.47 12.26
C MET A 397 8.16 6.47 13.77
N GLU A 398 7.97 5.34 14.46
CA GLU A 398 8.31 5.18 15.88
C GLU A 398 9.78 5.50 16.13
N HIS A 399 10.67 4.92 15.31
CA HIS A 399 12.11 5.10 15.43
C HIS A 399 12.54 6.54 15.14
N ALA A 400 12.03 7.14 14.06
CA ALA A 400 12.32 8.54 13.72
C ALA A 400 11.87 9.48 14.84
N LEU A 401 10.64 9.34 15.33
CA LEU A 401 10.14 10.14 16.43
C LEU A 401 10.97 9.98 17.70
N GLN A 402 11.39 8.75 18.05
CA GLN A 402 12.26 8.50 19.20
C GLN A 402 13.60 9.24 19.07
N LEU A 403 14.26 9.18 17.91
CA LEU A 403 15.54 9.85 17.65
C LEU A 403 15.47 11.39 17.71
N MET A 404 14.34 11.97 17.31
CA MET A 404 14.13 13.44 17.37
C MET A 404 14.14 13.99 18.81
N GLY A 405 13.87 13.15 19.80
CA GLY A 405 13.72 13.58 21.19
C GLY A 405 12.63 14.67 21.33
N PRO A 406 12.86 15.74 22.10
CA PRO A 406 11.87 16.81 22.29
C PRO A 406 11.72 17.75 21.09
N ASN A 407 12.61 17.68 20.09
CA ASN A 407 12.64 18.61 18.96
C ASN A 407 11.74 18.12 17.82
N ILE A 408 10.42 18.13 18.04
CA ILE A 408 9.45 17.68 17.05
C ILE A 408 9.06 18.83 16.12
N SER A 409 9.40 18.70 14.84
CA SER A 409 9.05 19.59 13.74
C SER A 409 9.01 18.80 12.43
N LYS A 410 8.35 19.33 11.39
CA LYS A 410 8.37 18.67 10.07
C LYS A 410 9.80 18.57 9.52
N GLN A 411 10.60 19.62 9.70
CA GLN A 411 11.99 19.63 9.25
C GLN A 411 12.85 18.61 10.01
N SER A 412 12.72 18.54 11.34
CA SER A 412 13.48 17.56 12.13
C SER A 412 13.04 16.12 11.84
N LEU A 413 11.77 15.86 11.48
CA LEU A 413 11.36 14.56 11.00
C LEU A 413 12.09 14.21 9.71
N LEU A 414 12.09 15.12 8.72
CA LEU A 414 12.77 14.91 7.44
C LEU A 414 14.27 14.66 7.62
N ASP A 415 14.94 15.52 8.41
CA ASP A 415 16.36 15.41 8.69
C ASP A 415 16.69 14.09 9.42
N THR A 416 15.82 13.66 10.34
CA THR A 416 16.00 12.41 11.08
C THR A 416 15.82 11.21 10.16
N LEU A 417 14.79 11.18 9.31
CA LEU A 417 14.58 10.10 8.35
C LEU A 417 15.81 9.94 7.43
N TYR A 418 16.39 11.04 6.95
CA TYR A 418 17.63 11.00 6.16
C TYR A 418 18.89 10.56 6.91
N SER A 419 18.84 10.54 8.25
CA SER A 419 19.94 10.06 9.09
C SER A 419 19.85 8.58 9.46
N ILE A 420 18.73 7.92 9.13
CA ILE A 420 18.52 6.50 9.43
C ILE A 420 19.41 5.66 8.51
N HIS A 421 20.39 5.02 9.11
CA HIS A 421 21.30 4.08 8.46
C HIS A 421 21.51 2.87 9.35
N ASN A 422 21.73 1.71 8.74
CA ASN A 422 21.95 0.44 9.43
C ASN A 422 20.88 0.12 10.48
N TRP A 423 19.62 0.51 10.23
CA TRP A 423 18.54 0.29 11.18
C TRP A 423 17.86 -1.06 10.96
N ASP A 424 18.01 -1.96 11.92
CA ASP A 424 17.33 -3.24 11.95
C ASP A 424 15.93 -3.08 12.56
N THR A 425 14.90 -3.32 11.75
CA THR A 425 13.49 -3.22 12.15
C THR A 425 13.03 -4.44 12.96
N GLY A 426 13.81 -5.53 12.95
CA GLY A 426 13.45 -6.83 13.50
C GLY A 426 12.36 -7.56 12.71
N LEU A 427 11.99 -7.07 11.53
CA LEU A 427 10.91 -7.60 10.68
C LEU A 427 11.28 -7.71 9.19
N GLY A 428 12.54 -7.50 8.83
CA GLY A 428 12.98 -7.46 7.44
C GLY A 428 14.44 -7.03 7.34
N PRO A 429 14.89 -6.63 6.13
CA PRO A 429 16.25 -6.20 5.92
C PRO A 429 16.55 -4.84 6.60
N VAL A 430 17.84 -4.53 6.69
CA VAL A 430 18.35 -3.36 7.40
C VAL A 430 18.10 -2.07 6.61
N GLU A 431 17.25 -1.18 7.10
CA GLU A 431 16.84 0.04 6.39
C GLU A 431 17.95 1.10 6.33
N ASN A 432 18.08 1.75 5.16
CA ASN A 432 19.11 2.75 4.88
C ASN A 432 18.56 3.86 3.98
N TYR A 433 18.28 5.03 4.55
CA TYR A 433 17.78 6.19 3.82
C TYR A 433 18.87 7.25 3.69
N SER A 434 18.84 8.03 2.61
CA SER A 434 19.70 9.20 2.39
C SER A 434 19.03 10.12 1.36
N PRO A 435 19.41 11.39 1.21
CA PRO A 435 18.81 12.27 0.19
C PRO A 435 18.95 11.78 -1.26
N GLN A 436 19.72 10.72 -1.50
CA GLN A 436 19.92 10.07 -2.80
C GLN A 436 19.30 8.65 -2.87
N ASN A 437 18.82 8.10 -1.75
CA ASN A 437 18.19 6.78 -1.69
C ASN A 437 17.05 6.77 -0.67
N HIS A 438 15.80 6.70 -1.16
CA HIS A 438 14.59 6.60 -0.33
C HIS A 438 13.94 5.22 -0.44
N THR A 439 14.69 4.24 -0.94
CA THR A 439 14.29 2.85 -1.07
C THR A 439 14.82 2.08 0.13
N GLY A 440 14.00 1.22 0.71
CA GLY A 440 14.49 0.19 1.61
C GLY A 440 15.39 -0.82 0.90
N GLN A 441 15.92 -1.78 1.66
CA GLN A 441 16.79 -2.80 1.08
C GLN A 441 16.07 -3.70 0.10
N VAL A 442 16.85 -4.24 -0.83
CA VAL A 442 16.35 -4.94 -2.02
C VAL A 442 16.62 -6.43 -1.87
N GLU A 443 16.04 -7.05 -0.85
CA GLU A 443 16.21 -8.47 -0.53
C GLU A 443 14.86 -9.13 -0.25
N ASN A 444 14.61 -10.30 -0.84
CA ASN A 444 13.41 -11.08 -0.57
C ASN A 444 13.75 -12.49 -0.07
N TRP A 445 13.01 -12.97 0.91
CA TRP A 445 12.87 -14.40 1.23
C TRP A 445 11.96 -15.06 0.19
N LEU A 446 12.13 -16.37 -0.02
CA LEU A 446 11.17 -17.19 -0.75
C LEU A 446 10.34 -17.99 0.24
N MET A 447 9.02 -17.84 0.13
CA MET A 447 8.06 -18.65 0.85
C MET A 447 7.33 -19.57 -0.11
N GLN A 448 6.90 -20.72 0.40
CA GLN A 448 5.99 -21.63 -0.29
C GLN A 448 4.72 -21.79 0.52
N LEU A 449 3.60 -21.81 -0.19
CA LEU A 449 2.31 -22.08 0.41
C LEU A 449 2.14 -23.58 0.64
N HIS A 450 2.02 -24.00 1.89
CA HIS A 450 1.84 -25.40 2.28
C HIS A 450 0.46 -25.68 2.86
N ASN A 451 -0.11 -26.85 2.52
CA ASN A 451 -1.30 -27.39 3.17
C ASN A 451 -0.90 -28.30 4.34
N SER A 452 -1.19 -27.90 5.58
CA SER A 452 -0.93 -28.75 6.76
C SER A 452 -2.16 -29.52 7.28
N GLY A 453 -3.28 -29.52 6.53
CA GLY A 453 -4.52 -30.18 6.92
C GLY A 453 -5.73 -29.24 6.85
N SER A 454 -6.91 -29.73 7.25
CA SER A 454 -8.25 -29.27 6.79
C SER A 454 -8.62 -27.78 6.98
N SER A 455 -7.77 -26.93 7.55
CA SER A 455 -8.01 -25.48 7.69
C SER A 455 -6.74 -24.62 7.88
N ASN A 456 -5.54 -25.21 7.88
CA ASN A 456 -4.31 -24.53 8.30
C ASN A 456 -3.30 -24.50 7.16
N TRP A 457 -3.29 -23.39 6.44
CA TRP A 457 -2.29 -23.10 5.42
C TRP A 457 -1.33 -22.04 5.93
N HIS A 458 -0.06 -22.21 5.61
CA HIS A 458 1.00 -21.34 6.05
C HIS A 458 1.93 -21.06 4.85
N LEU A 459 2.37 -19.80 4.74
CA LEU A 459 3.51 -19.43 3.93
C LEU A 459 4.76 -19.70 4.77
N ASP A 460 5.45 -20.79 4.43
CA ASP A 460 6.68 -21.17 5.11
C ASP A 460 7.89 -20.75 4.30
N GLU A 461 8.93 -20.30 4.98
CA GLU A 461 10.24 -20.11 4.36
C GLU A 461 10.71 -21.42 3.69
N VAL A 462 11.08 -21.30 2.41
CA VAL A 462 11.77 -22.36 1.67
C VAL A 462 13.16 -21.95 1.19
N HIS A 463 13.49 -20.65 1.27
CA HIS A 463 14.83 -20.14 1.03
C HIS A 463 15.07 -18.79 1.72
N GLY A 464 16.30 -18.61 2.22
CA GLY A 464 16.82 -17.39 2.80
C GLY A 464 16.81 -16.17 1.86
N GLN A 465 17.08 -14.98 2.42
CA GLN A 465 17.13 -13.73 1.66
C GLN A 465 18.09 -13.79 0.46
N ILE A 466 17.61 -13.30 -0.69
CA ILE A 466 18.42 -13.01 -1.87
C ILE A 466 18.23 -11.54 -2.22
N GLY A 467 19.35 -10.80 -2.27
CA GLY A 467 19.38 -9.41 -2.76
C GLY A 467 19.53 -9.31 -4.28
N LEU A 468 19.26 -8.15 -4.89
CA LEU A 468 19.50 -7.91 -6.33
C LEU A 468 20.97 -7.79 -6.71
#